data_AF-A0A4R6NEV5-F1
#
_entry.id   AF-A0A4R6NEV5-F1
#
_cell.length_a   1.000
_cell.length_b   1.000
_cell.length_c   1.000
_cell.angle_alpha   90.00
_cell.angle_beta   90.00
_cell.angle_gamma   90.00
#
_symmetry.space_group_name_H-M   'P 1'
#
loop_
_entity.id
_entity.type
_entity.pdbx_description
1 polymer ?
#
loop_
_entity_poly.entity_id
_entity_poly.type
_entity_poly.pdbx_seq_one_letter_code
_entity_poly.pdbx_strand_id
1 'polypeptide(L)'
;MPSSITQTSRPTPWQRLRTAAVMALGTLASAGAMAGFITLNEAGMDSIFSQPSFGSQTVDIRFNAPMTLVKPSLLGLDSIWEMDELRSLAAPGSKTVSMFFADSINWCGEDGSNFVGCADLGGPGYPAARIMVLKSSTAASNLGAVLAAHELAHVLGLDHVNTSGNLMNPFIGATSLSFSQVSSLLSSPMIQLDGAQRFVSITPIALVAQVPEPASWAMLGLGVLALGWRRRARAA
;
A
#
# COMPACT_ATOMS: atom_id res chain seq x y z
N MET A 1 12.11 2.90 84.30
CA MET A 1 11.14 2.90 83.19
C MET A 1 10.20 4.07 83.43
N PRO A 2 10.21 5.10 82.58
CA PRO A 2 9.75 5.01 81.19
C PRO A 2 10.75 5.51 80.15
N SER A 3 10.50 5.06 78.92
CA SER A 3 11.17 5.36 77.66
C SER A 3 10.83 6.75 77.13
N SER A 4 11.50 7.12 76.02
CA SER A 4 11.03 7.99 74.92
C SER A 4 11.59 9.41 74.91
N ILE A 5 11.98 10.07 73.80
CA ILE A 5 12.03 9.76 72.35
C ILE A 5 13.04 10.76 71.76
N THR A 6 13.97 10.30 70.93
CA THR A 6 14.83 11.15 70.10
C THR A 6 13.98 11.81 69.02
N GLN A 7 13.92 13.14 69.02
CA GLN A 7 13.19 13.93 68.03
C GLN A 7 13.97 13.92 66.71
N THR A 8 13.63 13.01 65.79
CA THR A 8 14.10 13.08 64.40
C THR A 8 13.36 14.20 63.69
N SER A 9 14.10 15.24 63.30
CA SER A 9 13.60 16.38 62.53
C SER A 9 13.01 15.89 61.21
N ARG A 10 11.71 16.13 61.01
CA ARG A 10 11.07 15.92 59.71
C ARG A 10 11.63 16.98 58.73
N PRO A 11 12.01 16.59 57.50
CA PRO A 11 12.46 17.54 56.50
C PRO A 11 11.31 18.47 56.11
N THR A 12 11.64 19.76 55.94
CA THR A 12 10.71 20.84 55.60
C THR A 12 10.19 20.70 54.17
N PRO A 13 8.97 21.22 53.88
CA PRO A 13 8.25 21.01 52.61
C PRO A 13 8.96 21.58 51.37
N TRP A 14 10.05 22.35 51.54
CA TRP A 14 10.83 22.96 50.46
C TRP A 14 11.88 22.02 49.84
N GLN A 15 12.11 20.83 50.39
CA GLN A 15 13.06 19.84 49.83
C GLN A 15 12.40 18.75 48.96
N ARG A 16 11.07 18.74 48.82
CA ARG A 16 10.34 17.78 47.96
C ARG A 16 10.02 18.31 46.55
N LEU A 17 10.63 19.43 46.16
CA LEU A 17 10.33 20.15 44.92
C LEU A 17 11.48 20.14 43.90
N ARG A 18 12.42 19.20 44.00
CA ARG A 18 13.55 19.09 43.06
C ARG A 18 13.62 17.78 42.25
N THR A 19 12.62 16.90 42.36
CA THR A 19 12.66 15.58 41.69
C THR A 19 11.37 15.20 40.97
N ALA A 20 10.61 16.18 40.47
CA ALA A 20 9.39 15.92 39.70
C ALA A 20 9.21 16.85 38.49
N ALA A 21 10.30 17.36 37.94
CA ALA A 21 10.27 18.13 36.69
C ALA A 21 11.37 17.58 35.78
N VAL A 22 10.98 16.68 34.87
CA VAL A 22 11.57 16.34 33.56
C VAL A 22 11.23 14.86 33.30
N MET A 23 10.04 14.62 32.75
CA MET A 23 9.75 13.54 31.77
C MET A 23 8.27 13.63 31.36
N ALA A 24 7.83 14.81 30.95
CA ALA A 24 6.52 15.03 30.36
C ALA A 24 6.69 15.93 29.13
N LEU A 25 7.45 15.47 28.14
CA LEU A 25 7.41 16.03 26.78
C LEU A 25 8.08 15.03 25.84
N GLY A 26 7.26 14.35 25.04
CA GLY A 26 7.78 13.34 24.10
C GLY A 26 6.72 12.54 23.36
N THR A 27 5.45 12.91 23.40
CA THR A 27 4.43 12.36 22.49
C THR A 27 4.02 13.43 21.51
N LEU A 28 4.95 13.86 20.65
CA LEU A 28 4.57 14.31 19.31
C LEU A 28 4.13 13.03 18.58
N ALA A 29 2.87 12.67 18.76
CA ALA A 29 2.23 11.69 17.90
C ALA A 29 2.31 12.25 16.48
N SER A 30 3.18 11.68 15.65
CA SER A 30 3.18 11.86 14.21
C SER A 30 1.85 11.30 13.69
N ALA A 31 0.84 12.17 13.64
CA ALA A 31 -0.42 11.89 12.99
C ALA A 31 -0.15 11.77 11.48
N GLY A 32 -0.40 10.57 10.95
CA GLY A 32 -0.61 10.32 9.51
C GLY A 32 0.65 10.09 8.68
N ALA A 33 1.35 8.99 8.89
CA ALA A 33 1.95 8.31 7.73
C ALA A 33 0.94 7.26 7.26
N MET A 34 -0.11 7.71 6.57
CA MET A 34 -0.83 6.83 5.65
C MET A 34 0.18 6.47 4.56
N ALA A 35 0.35 5.18 4.33
CA ALA A 35 1.32 4.67 3.39
C ALA A 35 0.67 3.48 2.72
N GLY A 36 0.51 3.57 1.41
CA GLY A 36 0.16 2.43 0.60
C GLY A 36 1.11 1.28 0.92
N PHE A 37 0.52 0.13 1.23
CA PHE A 37 1.25 -1.08 1.54
C PHE A 37 0.85 -2.19 0.58
N ILE A 38 1.81 -3.04 0.26
CA ILE A 38 1.67 -4.10 -0.73
C ILE A 38 1.08 -5.34 -0.06
N THR A 39 0.04 -5.89 -0.67
CA THR A 39 -0.44 -7.24 -0.36
C THR A 39 -0.57 -8.01 -1.68
N LEU A 40 0.08 -9.17 -1.74
CA LEU A 40 0.12 -10.02 -2.93
C LEU A 40 -0.57 -11.33 -2.63
N ASN A 41 -1.32 -11.83 -3.61
CA ASN A 41 -1.92 -13.15 -3.56
C ASN A 41 -1.83 -13.79 -4.95
N GLU A 42 -0.62 -14.25 -5.28
CA GLU A 42 -0.29 -14.85 -6.58
C GLU A 42 -1.19 -16.06 -6.85
N ALA A 43 -1.20 -17.04 -5.94
CA ALA A 43 -2.02 -18.24 -6.06
C ALA A 43 -3.53 -17.94 -6.21
N GLY A 44 -4.02 -16.91 -5.53
CA GLY A 44 -5.41 -16.47 -5.66
C GLY A 44 -5.71 -15.92 -7.06
N MET A 45 -4.81 -15.10 -7.61
CA MET A 45 -4.95 -14.61 -8.98
C MET A 45 -4.78 -15.73 -10.01
N ASP A 46 -3.79 -16.61 -9.84
CA ASP A 46 -3.59 -17.77 -10.70
C ASP A 46 -4.85 -18.62 -10.78
N SER A 47 -5.51 -18.89 -9.64
CA SER A 47 -6.75 -19.67 -9.62
C SER A 47 -7.87 -19.07 -10.50
N ILE A 48 -7.89 -17.73 -10.64
CA ILE A 48 -8.84 -17.00 -11.47
C ILE A 48 -8.42 -17.07 -12.95
N PHE A 49 -7.13 -16.91 -13.24
CA PHE A 49 -6.56 -16.97 -14.60
C PHE A 49 -6.21 -18.38 -15.10
N SER A 50 -6.53 -19.41 -14.30
CA SER A 50 -6.42 -20.83 -14.63
C SER A 50 -7.76 -21.57 -14.51
N GLN A 51 -8.88 -20.85 -14.41
CA GLN A 51 -10.21 -21.46 -14.28
C GLN A 51 -10.59 -22.26 -15.55
N PRO A 52 -11.59 -23.15 -15.51
CA PRO A 52 -11.92 -24.05 -16.63
C PRO A 52 -12.17 -23.36 -17.98
N SER A 53 -12.60 -22.10 -17.99
CA SER A 53 -12.80 -21.34 -19.24
C SER A 53 -11.51 -21.04 -20.02
N PHE A 54 -10.34 -21.18 -19.39
CA PHE A 54 -9.03 -21.11 -20.05
C PHE A 54 -8.63 -22.41 -20.76
N GLY A 55 -9.29 -23.54 -20.47
CA GLY A 55 -8.87 -24.84 -20.98
C GLY A 55 -7.40 -25.11 -20.68
N SER A 56 -6.60 -25.40 -21.72
CA SER A 56 -5.15 -25.58 -21.60
C SER A 56 -4.33 -24.28 -21.72
N GLN A 57 -4.96 -23.13 -21.94
CA GLN A 57 -4.30 -21.85 -22.19
C GLN A 57 -4.32 -20.97 -20.94
N THR A 58 -3.99 -21.52 -19.78
CA THR A 58 -3.96 -20.79 -18.51
C THR A 58 -2.91 -19.67 -18.54
N VAL A 59 -3.12 -18.62 -17.74
CA VAL A 59 -2.19 -17.51 -17.61
C VAL A 59 -1.62 -17.49 -16.20
N ASP A 60 -0.30 -17.58 -16.11
CA ASP A 60 0.50 -17.56 -14.90
C ASP A 60 0.78 -16.12 -14.47
N ILE A 61 0.48 -15.77 -13.22
CA ILE A 61 0.66 -14.45 -12.67
C ILE A 61 2.01 -14.39 -11.96
N ARG A 62 2.90 -13.51 -12.43
CA ARG A 62 4.27 -13.44 -11.90
C ARG A 62 4.54 -12.07 -11.31
N PHE A 63 4.67 -12.00 -9.99
CA PHE A 63 5.11 -10.78 -9.33
C PHE A 63 6.63 -10.63 -9.40
N ASN A 64 7.08 -9.49 -9.91
CA ASN A 64 8.46 -9.05 -9.80
C ASN A 64 8.76 -8.59 -8.37
N ALA A 65 10.03 -8.27 -8.12
CA ALA A 65 10.45 -7.67 -6.85
C ALA A 65 9.61 -6.40 -6.55
N PRO A 66 8.98 -6.31 -5.36
CA PRO A 66 8.26 -5.12 -4.95
C PRO A 66 9.14 -3.87 -4.91
N MET A 67 8.55 -2.73 -5.25
CA MET A 67 9.18 -1.42 -5.19
C MET A 67 8.44 -0.50 -4.23
N THR A 68 9.14 0.51 -3.74
CA THR A 68 8.57 1.58 -2.92
C THR A 68 8.93 2.92 -3.53
N LEU A 69 7.93 3.79 -3.72
CA LEU A 69 8.10 5.15 -4.18
C LEU A 69 7.60 6.13 -3.11
N VAL A 70 8.46 7.09 -2.74
CA VAL A 70 8.09 8.18 -1.82
C VAL A 70 7.35 9.24 -2.63
N LYS A 71 6.02 9.16 -2.61
CA LYS A 71 5.10 9.98 -3.42
C LYS A 71 3.89 10.37 -2.58
N PRO A 72 4.05 11.28 -1.61
CA PRO A 72 2.98 11.65 -0.68
C PRO A 72 1.75 12.25 -1.40
N SER A 73 1.94 12.88 -2.57
CA SER A 73 0.85 13.40 -3.41
C SER A 73 0.01 12.31 -4.08
N LEU A 74 0.46 11.06 -4.13
CA LEU A 74 -0.22 9.95 -4.80
C LEU A 74 -0.82 8.93 -3.82
N LEU A 75 -0.82 9.24 -2.52
CA LEU A 75 -1.45 8.39 -1.51
C LEU A 75 -2.98 8.38 -1.62
N GLY A 76 -3.55 9.53 -2.00
CA GLY A 76 -4.93 9.65 -2.41
C GLY A 76 -4.99 10.05 -3.88
N LEU A 77 -5.78 9.34 -4.67
CA LEU A 77 -5.96 9.59 -6.09
C LEU A 77 -7.34 10.19 -6.32
N ASP A 78 -7.41 11.51 -6.32
CA ASP A 78 -8.64 12.29 -6.31
C ASP A 78 -8.85 13.08 -7.60
N SER A 79 -7.92 12.98 -8.56
CA SER A 79 -7.96 13.73 -9.80
C SER A 79 -7.29 13.02 -10.98
N ILE A 80 -7.61 13.50 -12.19
CA ILE A 80 -6.93 13.10 -13.42
C ILE A 80 -5.42 13.34 -13.37
N TRP A 81 -4.97 14.39 -12.67
CA TRP A 81 -3.56 14.77 -12.62
C TRP A 81 -2.72 13.76 -11.84
N GLU A 82 -3.25 13.21 -10.75
CA GLU A 82 -2.55 12.18 -9.97
C GLU A 82 -2.49 10.87 -10.76
N MET A 83 -3.55 10.53 -11.50
CA MET A 83 -3.52 9.38 -12.41
C MET A 83 -2.55 9.59 -13.59
N ASP A 84 -2.47 10.79 -14.15
CA ASP A 84 -1.45 11.15 -15.15
C ASP A 84 -0.03 11.02 -14.59
N GLU A 85 0.20 11.44 -13.35
CA GLU A 85 1.48 11.23 -12.69
C GLU A 85 1.77 9.72 -12.54
N LEU A 86 0.82 8.90 -12.09
CA LEU A 86 1.01 7.44 -12.03
C LEU A 86 1.33 6.82 -13.39
N ARG A 87 0.63 7.24 -14.45
CA ARG A 87 0.90 6.80 -15.83
C ARG A 87 2.33 7.12 -16.24
N SER A 88 2.86 8.27 -15.83
CA SER A 88 4.23 8.68 -16.13
C SER A 88 5.31 7.87 -15.39
N LEU A 89 4.95 7.22 -14.27
CA LEU A 89 5.86 6.37 -13.50
C LEU A 89 5.97 4.95 -14.07
N ALA A 90 5.04 4.55 -14.94
CA ALA A 90 5.10 3.26 -15.60
C ALA A 90 6.14 3.25 -16.72
N ALA A 91 6.82 2.10 -16.90
CA ALA A 91 7.84 1.94 -17.93
C ALA A 91 7.20 1.92 -19.34
N PRO A 92 7.43 2.93 -20.20
CA PRO A 92 6.80 2.99 -21.52
C PRO A 92 7.22 1.81 -22.39
N GLY A 93 6.25 1.19 -23.06
CA GLY A 93 6.47 0.05 -23.97
C GLY A 93 6.76 -1.28 -23.27
N SER A 94 6.79 -1.31 -21.94
CA SER A 94 6.94 -2.53 -21.17
C SER A 94 5.69 -3.41 -21.25
N LYS A 95 5.89 -4.73 -21.28
CA LYS A 95 4.82 -5.73 -21.09
C LYS A 95 4.62 -6.08 -19.61
N THR A 96 5.28 -5.37 -18.72
CA THR A 96 5.10 -5.50 -17.27
C THR A 96 4.05 -4.51 -16.80
N VAL A 97 3.04 -5.01 -16.07
CA VAL A 97 2.01 -4.18 -15.44
C VAL A 97 2.58 -3.53 -14.20
N SER A 98 2.38 -2.21 -14.05
CA SER A 98 2.71 -1.52 -12.79
C SER A 98 1.49 -1.57 -11.87
N MET A 99 1.60 -2.25 -10.73
CA MET A 99 0.54 -2.37 -9.74
C MET A 99 0.84 -1.44 -8.56
N PHE A 100 0.17 -0.30 -8.52
CA PHE A 100 0.31 0.67 -7.44
C PHE A 100 -0.61 0.34 -6.27
N PHE A 101 -0.15 0.65 -5.07
CA PHE A 101 -0.92 0.55 -3.83
C PHE A 101 -1.05 1.94 -3.22
N ALA A 102 -2.29 2.41 -3.11
CA ALA A 102 -2.65 3.72 -2.58
C ALA A 102 -3.62 3.57 -1.40
N ASP A 103 -3.75 4.62 -0.58
CA ASP A 103 -4.64 4.61 0.57
C ASP A 103 -6.10 4.91 0.20
N SER A 104 -6.31 5.79 -0.78
CA SER A 104 -7.62 6.10 -1.34
C SER A 104 -7.58 6.29 -2.85
N ILE A 105 -8.71 5.96 -3.48
CA ILE A 105 -8.95 6.17 -4.90
C ILE A 105 -10.33 6.83 -4.96
N ASN A 106 -10.34 8.14 -5.25
CA ASN A 106 -11.56 8.91 -5.44
C ASN A 106 -11.76 9.37 -6.90
N TRP A 107 -10.83 9.03 -7.80
CA TRP A 107 -10.92 9.27 -9.24
C TRP A 107 -10.49 8.04 -10.03
N CYS A 108 -11.31 7.63 -10.99
CA CYS A 108 -11.00 6.55 -11.93
C CYS A 108 -11.69 6.79 -13.28
N GLY A 109 -11.24 7.81 -14.02
CA GLY A 109 -11.92 8.30 -15.23
C GLY A 109 -13.11 9.24 -14.93
N GLU A 110 -13.70 9.11 -13.74
CA GLU A 110 -14.71 9.99 -13.16
C GLU A 110 -14.50 10.16 -11.65
N ASP A 111 -15.12 11.17 -11.06
CA ASP A 111 -15.11 11.42 -9.61
C ASP A 111 -16.02 10.41 -8.89
N GLY A 112 -15.56 9.81 -7.80
CA GLY A 112 -16.36 8.89 -6.99
C GLY A 112 -15.63 8.38 -5.75
N SER A 113 -16.30 8.29 -4.60
CA SER A 113 -15.62 8.01 -3.31
C SER A 113 -15.47 6.54 -2.94
N ASN A 114 -15.93 5.61 -3.80
CA ASN A 114 -16.07 4.19 -3.47
C ASN A 114 -15.20 3.28 -4.33
N PHE A 115 -14.26 3.85 -5.10
CA PHE A 115 -13.34 3.02 -5.88
C PHE A 115 -12.39 2.27 -4.95
N VAL A 116 -12.25 0.97 -5.21
CA VAL A 116 -11.32 0.09 -4.51
C VAL A 116 -10.16 -0.33 -5.39
N GLY A 117 -10.30 -0.16 -6.69
CA GLY A 117 -9.27 -0.34 -7.69
C GLY A 117 -9.57 0.55 -8.90
N CYS A 118 -8.55 0.74 -9.72
CA CYS A 118 -8.66 1.38 -11.02
C CYS A 118 -7.59 0.81 -11.93
N ALA A 119 -7.90 0.66 -13.20
CA ALA A 119 -6.97 0.16 -14.20
C ALA A 119 -6.96 1.07 -15.43
N ASP A 120 -5.81 1.13 -16.09
CA ASP A 120 -5.66 1.89 -17.32
C ASP A 120 -4.86 1.14 -18.38
N LEU A 121 -5.50 0.96 -19.52
CA LEU A 121 -4.98 0.36 -20.73
C LEU A 121 -4.03 1.27 -21.53
N GLY A 122 -4.01 2.56 -21.20
CA GLY A 122 -3.46 3.64 -22.00
C GLY A 122 -4.47 4.16 -23.03
N GLY A 123 -4.51 5.48 -23.20
CA GLY A 123 -5.35 6.19 -24.18
C GLY A 123 -4.54 7.05 -25.15
N PRO A 124 -5.19 7.81 -26.06
CA PRO A 124 -4.52 8.78 -26.92
C PRO A 124 -3.76 9.80 -26.06
N GLY A 125 -2.42 9.73 -26.05
CA GLY A 125 -1.54 10.53 -25.18
C GLY A 125 -0.69 9.69 -24.21
N TYR A 126 -1.17 8.51 -23.81
CA TYR A 126 -0.46 7.57 -22.92
C TYR A 126 -0.54 6.11 -23.39
N PRO A 127 -0.14 5.77 -24.64
CA PRO A 127 -0.41 4.46 -25.25
C PRO A 127 0.33 3.26 -24.62
N ALA A 128 0.97 3.41 -23.45
CA ALA A 128 1.75 2.34 -22.82
C ALA A 128 1.78 2.36 -21.29
N ALA A 129 0.89 3.10 -20.61
CA ALA A 129 0.97 3.22 -19.16
C ALA A 129 0.73 1.88 -18.42
N ARG A 130 -0.16 1.00 -18.91
CA ARG A 130 -0.38 -0.36 -18.37
C ARG A 130 -0.30 -0.43 -16.84
N ILE A 131 -1.11 0.40 -16.20
CA ILE A 131 -1.15 0.53 -14.75
C ILE A 131 -2.42 -0.07 -14.22
N MET A 132 -2.34 -0.59 -13.01
CA MET A 132 -3.48 -0.74 -12.13
C MET A 132 -3.11 -0.17 -10.77
N VAL A 133 -4.10 0.36 -10.06
CA VAL A 133 -3.95 0.85 -8.70
C VAL A 133 -5.00 0.21 -7.83
N LEU A 134 -4.57 -0.30 -6.68
CA LEU A 134 -5.42 -0.95 -5.70
C LEU A 134 -5.42 -0.13 -4.42
N LYS A 135 -6.59 0.00 -3.81
CA LYS A 135 -6.70 0.51 -2.45
C LYS A 135 -6.10 -0.53 -1.49
N SER A 136 -5.02 -0.16 -0.79
CA SER A 136 -4.25 -1.09 0.06
C SER A 136 -5.12 -1.83 1.07
N SER A 137 -6.05 -1.14 1.72
CA SER A 137 -6.94 -1.78 2.70
C SER A 137 -7.82 -2.87 2.09
N THR A 138 -8.28 -2.68 0.85
CA THR A 138 -9.12 -3.68 0.16
C THR A 138 -8.25 -4.81 -0.40
N ALA A 139 -7.07 -4.51 -0.93
CA ALA A 139 -6.10 -5.50 -1.34
C ALA A 139 -5.65 -6.42 -0.18
N ALA A 140 -5.63 -5.88 1.04
CA ALA A 140 -5.32 -6.62 2.27
C ALA A 140 -6.47 -7.51 2.80
N SER A 141 -7.67 -7.34 2.26
CA SER A 141 -8.85 -8.09 2.68
C SER A 141 -8.93 -9.47 2.00
N ASN A 142 -9.94 -10.25 2.35
CA ASN A 142 -10.28 -11.48 1.64
C ASN A 142 -10.65 -11.28 0.16
N LEU A 143 -10.90 -10.03 -0.27
CA LEU A 143 -11.17 -9.67 -1.67
C LEU A 143 -9.89 -9.38 -2.47
N GLY A 144 -8.71 -9.36 -1.84
CA GLY A 144 -7.49 -8.85 -2.48
C GLY A 144 -7.13 -9.51 -3.82
N ALA A 145 -7.21 -10.84 -3.90
CA ALA A 145 -6.96 -11.56 -5.15
C ALA A 145 -8.01 -11.24 -6.22
N VAL A 146 -9.29 -11.15 -5.83
CA VAL A 146 -10.39 -10.86 -6.75
C VAL A 146 -10.28 -9.44 -7.28
N LEU A 147 -9.99 -8.48 -6.41
CA LEU A 147 -9.74 -7.09 -6.77
C LEU A 147 -8.56 -6.99 -7.75
N ALA A 148 -7.41 -7.55 -7.40
CA ALA A 148 -6.23 -7.51 -8.27
C ALA A 148 -6.49 -8.20 -9.62
N ALA A 149 -7.23 -9.30 -9.64
CA ALA A 149 -7.59 -9.99 -10.88
C ALA A 149 -8.59 -9.18 -11.73
N HIS A 150 -9.55 -8.49 -11.10
CA HIS A 150 -10.50 -7.60 -11.78
C HIS A 150 -9.76 -6.46 -12.48
N GLU A 151 -8.88 -5.76 -11.76
CA GLU A 151 -8.11 -4.66 -12.34
C GLU A 151 -7.12 -5.15 -13.40
N LEU A 152 -6.50 -6.32 -13.18
CA LEU A 152 -5.64 -6.91 -14.19
C LEU A 152 -6.44 -7.25 -15.47
N ALA A 153 -7.65 -7.78 -15.33
CA ALA A 153 -8.49 -8.09 -16.48
C ALA A 153 -8.88 -6.82 -17.28
N HIS A 154 -9.06 -5.68 -16.61
CA HIS A 154 -9.13 -4.38 -17.28
C HIS A 154 -7.83 -4.05 -18.04
N VAL A 155 -6.65 -4.17 -17.41
CA VAL A 155 -5.35 -3.95 -18.08
C VAL A 155 -5.11 -4.89 -19.28
N LEU A 156 -5.81 -6.04 -19.29
CA LEU A 156 -5.76 -7.00 -20.38
C LEU A 156 -6.85 -6.79 -21.44
N GLY A 157 -7.72 -5.78 -21.28
CA GLY A 157 -8.63 -5.32 -22.33
C GLY A 157 -10.10 -5.68 -22.13
N LEU A 158 -10.51 -6.08 -20.93
CA LEU A 158 -11.92 -6.29 -20.63
C LEU A 158 -12.58 -5.03 -20.06
N ASP A 159 -13.83 -4.80 -20.44
CA ASP A 159 -14.70 -3.80 -19.84
C ASP A 159 -15.64 -4.43 -18.80
N HIS A 160 -16.30 -3.58 -18.01
CA HIS A 160 -17.32 -4.04 -17.08
C HIS A 160 -18.50 -4.72 -17.79
N VAL A 161 -19.07 -5.71 -17.11
CA VAL A 161 -20.31 -6.36 -17.51
C VAL A 161 -21.30 -6.42 -16.35
N ASN A 162 -22.58 -6.21 -16.62
CA ASN A 162 -23.64 -6.24 -15.61
C ASN A 162 -24.16 -7.66 -15.37
N THR A 163 -23.26 -8.63 -15.20
CA THR A 163 -23.60 -10.03 -14.92
C THR A 163 -23.14 -10.41 -13.53
N SER A 164 -24.07 -10.85 -12.67
CA SER A 164 -23.74 -11.34 -11.33
C SER A 164 -22.88 -12.60 -11.42
N GLY A 165 -21.88 -12.71 -10.56
CA GLY A 165 -20.94 -13.84 -10.57
C GLY A 165 -19.82 -13.75 -11.60
N ASN A 166 -19.78 -12.70 -12.43
CA ASN A 166 -18.69 -12.43 -13.36
C ASN A 166 -17.57 -11.61 -12.68
N LEU A 167 -16.31 -11.94 -12.97
CA LEU A 167 -15.15 -11.19 -12.47
C LEU A 167 -15.25 -9.70 -12.82
N MET A 168 -15.69 -9.36 -14.04
CA MET A 168 -15.81 -7.99 -14.54
C MET A 168 -17.10 -7.29 -14.12
N ASN A 169 -17.79 -7.78 -13.08
CA ASN A 169 -18.87 -7.03 -12.48
C ASN A 169 -18.30 -5.81 -11.72
N PRO A 170 -18.87 -4.60 -11.86
CA PRO A 170 -18.41 -3.42 -11.12
C PRO A 170 -18.41 -3.61 -9.59
N PHE A 171 -19.23 -4.52 -9.08
CA PHE A 171 -19.23 -4.92 -7.67
C PHE A 171 -18.30 -6.13 -7.45
N ILE A 172 -17.14 -5.87 -6.84
CA ILE A 172 -16.11 -6.88 -6.54
C ILE A 172 -16.65 -7.99 -5.63
N GLY A 173 -16.26 -9.24 -5.93
CA GLY A 173 -16.56 -10.41 -5.10
C GLY A 173 -16.73 -11.71 -5.87
N ALA A 174 -16.83 -11.63 -7.19
CA ALA A 174 -16.96 -12.77 -8.08
C ALA A 174 -15.67 -13.05 -8.89
N THR A 175 -15.51 -14.28 -9.38
CA THR A 175 -14.25 -14.75 -10.00
C THR A 175 -14.41 -15.29 -11.42
N SER A 176 -15.63 -15.46 -11.91
CA SER A 176 -15.87 -16.19 -13.16
C SER A 176 -15.56 -15.34 -14.39
N LEU A 177 -14.78 -15.88 -15.33
CA LEU A 177 -14.60 -15.31 -16.67
C LEU A 177 -15.25 -16.22 -17.70
N SER A 178 -16.03 -15.64 -18.61
CA SER A 178 -16.63 -16.39 -19.72
C SER A 178 -15.57 -16.79 -20.74
N PHE A 179 -15.89 -17.80 -21.57
CA PHE A 179 -15.02 -18.17 -22.70
C PHE A 179 -14.73 -17.02 -23.66
N SER A 180 -15.69 -16.11 -23.89
CA SER A 180 -15.48 -14.94 -24.75
C SER A 180 -14.53 -13.93 -24.11
N GLN A 181 -14.67 -13.67 -22.81
CA GLN A 181 -13.76 -12.81 -22.06
C GLN A 181 -12.34 -13.40 -22.05
N VAL A 182 -12.21 -14.71 -21.82
CA VAL A 182 -10.91 -15.39 -21.89
C VAL A 182 -10.29 -15.26 -23.29
N SER A 183 -11.06 -15.47 -24.36
CA SER A 183 -10.56 -15.28 -25.72
C SER A 183 -10.02 -13.85 -25.96
N SER A 184 -10.77 -12.83 -25.50
CA SER A 184 -10.33 -11.44 -25.56
C SER A 184 -9.06 -11.19 -24.73
N LEU A 185 -9.01 -11.68 -23.48
CA LEU A 185 -7.82 -11.60 -22.62
C LEU A 185 -6.60 -12.20 -23.30
N LEU A 186 -6.73 -13.40 -23.85
CA LEU A 186 -5.64 -14.14 -24.52
C LEU A 186 -5.12 -13.48 -25.79
N SER A 187 -5.89 -12.54 -26.36
CA SER A 187 -5.46 -11.70 -27.48
C SER A 187 -4.65 -10.46 -27.05
N SER A 188 -4.57 -10.18 -25.73
CA SER A 188 -3.87 -9.03 -25.19
C SER A 188 -2.36 -9.08 -25.49
N PRO A 189 -1.75 -7.98 -25.97
CA PRO A 189 -0.30 -7.93 -26.21
C PRO A 189 0.53 -8.02 -24.92
N MET A 190 -0.12 -7.85 -23.75
CA MET A 190 0.48 -7.94 -22.42
C MET A 190 0.75 -9.38 -21.99
N ILE A 191 0.03 -10.35 -22.56
CA ILE A 191 0.29 -11.75 -22.28
C ILE A 191 1.56 -12.16 -23.02
N GLN A 192 2.49 -12.67 -22.24
CA GLN A 192 3.80 -13.12 -22.69
C GLN A 192 3.83 -14.65 -22.74
N LEU A 193 4.84 -15.19 -23.42
CA LEU A 193 5.08 -16.63 -23.51
C LEU A 193 6.45 -16.97 -22.92
N ASP A 194 6.45 -17.98 -22.07
CA ASP A 194 7.64 -18.64 -21.55
C ASP A 194 7.57 -20.12 -21.98
N GLY A 195 8.16 -20.42 -23.13
CA GLY A 195 7.88 -21.65 -23.86
C GLY A 195 6.40 -21.75 -24.24
N ALA A 196 5.71 -22.77 -23.72
CA ALA A 196 4.28 -22.98 -23.93
C ALA A 196 3.39 -22.31 -22.87
N GLN A 197 3.97 -21.84 -21.75
CA GLN A 197 3.22 -21.22 -20.67
C GLN A 197 2.97 -19.75 -20.98
N ARG A 198 1.71 -19.31 -20.84
CA ARG A 198 1.35 -17.89 -20.91
C ARG A 198 1.54 -17.27 -19.53
N PHE A 199 2.02 -16.04 -19.49
CA PHE A 199 2.17 -15.33 -18.23
C PHE A 199 1.96 -13.82 -18.36
N VAL A 200 1.71 -13.16 -17.23
CA VAL A 200 1.77 -11.72 -17.09
C VAL A 200 2.74 -11.36 -15.98
N SER A 201 3.67 -10.47 -16.29
CA SER A 201 4.62 -9.92 -15.32
C SER A 201 4.03 -8.65 -14.69
N ILE A 202 4.08 -8.56 -13.36
CA ILE A 202 3.52 -7.44 -12.60
C ILE A 202 4.58 -6.95 -11.62
N THR A 203 4.83 -5.64 -11.58
CA THR A 203 5.67 -5.01 -10.56
C THR A 203 4.78 -4.35 -9.51
N PRO A 204 4.75 -4.87 -8.26
CA PRO A 204 4.08 -4.23 -7.15
C PRO A 204 4.81 -2.97 -6.68
N ILE A 205 4.10 -1.87 -6.45
CA ILE A 205 4.67 -0.57 -6.08
C ILE A 205 3.89 0.04 -4.91
N ALA A 206 4.52 0.16 -3.75
CA ALA A 206 3.99 0.90 -2.61
C ALA A 206 4.20 2.40 -2.81
N LEU A 207 3.13 3.20 -2.73
CA LEU A 207 3.22 4.65 -2.62
C LEU A 207 3.27 5.00 -1.13
N VAL A 208 4.32 5.67 -0.68
CA VAL A 208 4.51 5.97 0.74
C VAL A 208 4.67 7.46 1.00
N ALA A 209 4.21 7.90 2.17
CA ALA A 209 4.48 9.23 2.67
C ALA A 209 5.98 9.46 2.86
N GLN A 210 6.40 10.72 2.75
CA GLN A 210 7.72 11.11 3.24
C GLN A 210 7.72 10.98 4.76
N VAL A 211 8.59 10.13 5.31
CA VAL A 211 8.74 9.99 6.77
C VAL A 211 9.30 11.31 7.30
N PRO A 212 8.56 12.07 8.13
CA PRO A 212 9.09 13.28 8.72
C PRO A 212 10.21 12.88 9.70
N GLU A 213 11.42 13.42 9.50
CA GLU A 213 12.53 13.23 10.44
C GLU A 213 12.40 13.84 11.86
N PRO A 214 11.37 14.62 12.28
CA PRO A 214 11.35 15.16 13.65
C PRO A 214 11.42 14.11 14.77
N ALA A 215 10.85 12.92 14.56
CA ALA A 215 10.86 11.86 15.58
C ALA A 215 12.26 11.24 15.73
N SER A 216 13.01 11.08 14.64
CA SER A 216 14.38 10.57 14.66
C SER A 216 15.33 11.54 15.35
N TRP A 217 15.21 12.84 15.06
CA TRP A 217 15.98 13.89 15.74
C TRP A 217 15.63 14.01 17.22
N ALA A 218 14.35 13.88 17.59
CA ALA A 218 13.91 13.86 18.97
C ALA A 218 14.47 12.65 19.74
N MET A 219 14.43 11.44 19.14
CA MET A 219 14.98 10.23 19.75
C MET A 219 16.51 10.27 19.87
N LEU A 220 17.19 10.80 18.85
CA LEU A 220 18.63 11.05 18.90
C LEU A 220 18.99 12.06 19.99
N GLY A 221 18.25 13.17 20.06
CA GLY A 221 18.40 14.20 21.08
C GLY A 221 18.19 13.66 22.49
N LEU A 222 17.15 12.86 22.70
CA LEU A 222 16.89 12.17 23.98
C LEU A 222 18.01 11.18 24.34
N GLY A 223 18.53 10.43 23.36
CA GLY A 223 19.67 9.53 23.56
C GLY A 223 20.93 10.26 24.00
N VAL A 224 21.26 11.39 23.35
CA VAL A 224 22.41 12.24 23.70
C VAL A 224 22.24 12.84 25.11
N LEU A 225 21.05 13.33 25.45
CA LEU A 225 20.75 13.86 26.77
C LEU A 225 20.85 12.79 27.87
N ALA A 226 20.33 11.58 27.63
CA ALA A 226 20.42 10.47 28.56
C ALA A 226 21.88 10.01 28.80
N LEU A 227 22.71 9.99 27.76
CA LEU A 227 24.14 9.69 27.87
C LEU A 227 24.89 10.78 28.65
N GLY A 228 24.57 12.05 28.40
CA GLY A 228 25.12 13.19 29.13
C GLY A 228 24.78 13.15 30.63
N TRP A 229 23.53 12.84 30.97
CA TRP A 229 23.09 12.71 32.36
C TRP A 229 23.76 11.53 33.06
N ARG A 230 23.86 10.36 32.39
CA ARG A 230 24.53 9.17 32.95
C ARG A 230 26.01 9.40 33.24
N ARG A 231 26.71 10.20 32.42
CA ARG A 231 28.10 10.60 32.68
C ARG A 231 28.20 11.52 33.90
N ARG A 232 27.32 12.51 34.02
CA ARG A 232 27.33 13.45 35.15
C ARG A 232 27.00 12.76 36.48
N ALA A 233 26.09 11.79 36.49
CA ALA A 233 25.73 11.02 37.68
C ALA A 233 26.81 10.03 38.16
N ARG A 234 27.82 9.72 37.34
CA ARG A 234 28.97 8.88 37.71
C ARG A 234 30.18 9.67 38.20
N ALA A 235 30.20 10.97 37.92
CA ALA A 235 31.30 11.88 38.30
C ALA A 235 31.03 12.65 39.60
N ALA A 236 29.85 12.46 40.20
CA ALA A 236 29.45 12.96 41.50
C ALA A 236 29.32 11.79 42.47
#